data_AF-A0A1F8S1G8-F1
#
_entry.id   AF-A0A1F8S1G8-F1
#
_cell.length_a   1.000
_cell.length_b   1.000
_cell.length_c   1.000
_cell.angle_alpha   90.00
_cell.angle_beta   90.00
_cell.angle_gamma   90.00
#
_symmetry.space_group_name_H-M   'P 1'
#
loop_
_entity.id
_entity.type
_entity.pdbx_description
1 polymer ?
#
loop_
_entity_poly.entity_id
_entity_poly.type
_entity_poly.pdbx_seq_one_letter_code
_entity_poly.pdbx_strand_id
1 'polypeptide(L)'
;MNVRTLAVLALPVAILVSACSTASSPVSGVASPPAESASSTTRTSDGGQVTVVVDWAGPAAGAVFDVKLDTHSVDLDALVLSDAVLRNDRSEMLTTQPWSAPKGGHHREGSLTFEGDAASFFAGARWIELALPGVGDIPERTLRWELGA
;
A
#
# COMPACT_ATOMS: atom_id res chain seq x y z
N MET A 1 -9.70 20.76 57.82
CA MET A 1 -9.47 22.12 58.38
C MET A 1 -8.06 22.51 58.00
N ASN A 2 -7.76 23.48 57.13
CA ASN A 2 -8.48 24.72 56.78
C ASN A 2 -8.23 25.11 55.31
N VAL A 3 -9.30 25.56 54.67
CA VAL A 3 -9.30 26.29 53.40
C VAL A 3 -8.77 27.70 53.65
N ARG A 4 -7.99 28.27 52.72
CA ARG A 4 -7.67 29.70 52.73
C ARG A 4 -8.23 30.36 51.49
N THR A 5 -8.89 31.48 51.76
CA THR A 5 -9.97 32.07 51.00
C THR A 5 -9.51 33.43 50.46
N LEU A 6 -9.79 33.66 49.18
CA LEU A 6 -10.10 34.93 48.48
C LEU A 6 -9.09 36.09 48.46
N ALA A 7 -8.84 36.55 47.23
CA ALA A 7 -9.02 37.96 46.91
C ALA A 7 -9.61 38.09 45.49
N VAL A 8 -10.85 38.58 45.43
CA VAL A 8 -11.56 39.02 44.23
C VAL A 8 -11.03 40.41 43.87
N LEU A 9 -10.68 40.63 42.60
CA LEU A 9 -10.62 41.95 42.01
C LEU A 9 -11.48 41.95 40.75
N ALA A 10 -12.43 42.87 40.69
CA ALA A 10 -13.47 42.98 39.68
C ALA A 10 -13.23 44.19 38.75
N LEU A 11 -13.86 44.07 37.57
CA LEU A 11 -14.25 45.10 36.57
C LEU A 11 -13.20 45.58 35.54
N PRO A 12 -13.62 46.04 34.32
CA PRO A 12 -14.97 46.12 33.76
C PRO A 12 -15.17 45.48 32.36
N VAL A 13 -16.46 45.34 32.04
CA VAL A 13 -17.07 44.95 30.77
C VAL A 13 -16.81 45.97 29.65
N ALA A 14 -16.48 45.50 28.45
CA ALA A 14 -16.67 46.24 27.20
C ALA A 14 -17.40 45.35 26.19
N ILE A 15 -18.67 45.67 25.94
CA ILE A 15 -19.53 45.09 24.92
C ILE A 15 -19.18 45.77 23.59
N LEU A 16 -18.81 44.98 22.57
CA LEU A 16 -18.79 45.43 21.18
C LEU A 16 -19.79 44.57 20.38
N VAL A 17 -20.84 45.24 19.92
CA VAL A 17 -21.80 44.74 18.95
C VAL A 17 -21.27 45.07 17.55
N SER A 18 -21.19 44.11 16.64
CA SER A 18 -21.41 44.37 15.21
C SER A 18 -21.68 43.11 14.40
N ALA A 19 -22.61 43.28 13.47
CA ALA A 19 -23.42 42.26 12.83
C ALA A 19 -22.98 41.96 11.39
N CYS A 20 -23.59 40.90 10.84
CA CYS A 20 -23.83 40.60 9.43
C CYS A 20 -22.60 40.36 8.52
N SER A 21 -22.51 39.15 7.95
CA SER A 21 -23.03 38.90 6.59
C SER A 21 -22.68 37.47 6.13
N THR A 22 -23.69 36.68 5.83
CA THR A 22 -23.58 35.50 4.97
C THR A 22 -23.23 35.94 3.55
N ALA A 23 -22.06 35.54 3.07
CA ALA A 23 -21.74 35.51 1.65
C ALA A 23 -21.39 34.07 1.26
N SER A 24 -22.40 33.34 0.77
CA SER A 24 -22.14 32.23 -0.14
C SER A 24 -21.68 32.81 -1.47
N SER A 25 -20.59 32.32 -2.03
CA SER A 25 -20.41 32.33 -3.47
C SER A 25 -19.63 31.10 -3.94
N PRO A 26 -20.06 30.53 -5.08
CA PRO A 26 -19.65 29.22 -5.56
C PRO A 26 -18.46 29.33 -6.52
N VAL A 27 -17.64 28.29 -6.63
CA VAL A 27 -17.26 27.76 -7.95
C VAL A 27 -16.64 26.38 -7.77
N SER A 28 -17.28 25.44 -8.43
CA SER A 28 -16.80 24.11 -8.74
C SER A 28 -15.42 24.18 -9.38
N GLY A 29 -14.39 23.96 -8.58
CA GLY A 29 -13.11 23.45 -9.04
C GLY A 29 -13.09 21.96 -8.77
N VAL A 30 -13.86 21.18 -9.55
CA VAL A 30 -13.58 19.75 -9.67
C VAL A 30 -12.26 19.69 -10.42
N ALA A 31 -11.15 19.78 -9.69
CA ALA A 31 -9.89 19.28 -10.18
C ALA A 31 -10.12 17.80 -10.44
N SER A 32 -10.41 17.47 -11.70
CA SER A 32 -10.27 16.10 -12.17
C SER A 32 -8.87 15.69 -11.74
N PRO A 33 -8.69 14.62 -10.93
CA PRO A 33 -7.38 14.00 -10.88
C PRO A 33 -7.00 13.71 -12.32
N PRO A 34 -5.74 13.94 -12.74
CA PRO A 34 -5.32 13.50 -14.04
C PRO A 34 -5.71 12.03 -14.16
N ALA A 35 -6.38 11.68 -15.25
CA ALA A 35 -6.58 10.30 -15.60
C ALA A 35 -5.18 9.68 -15.71
N GLU A 36 -4.74 8.97 -14.68
CA GLU A 36 -3.55 8.14 -14.72
C GLU A 36 -3.84 6.95 -15.63
N SER A 37 -3.85 7.21 -16.93
CA SER A 37 -3.78 6.19 -17.97
C SER A 37 -2.31 5.94 -18.29
N ALA A 38 -1.64 5.35 -17.32
CA ALA A 38 -0.48 4.49 -17.50
C ALA A 38 -0.55 3.50 -16.34
N SER A 39 -0.90 2.24 -16.61
CA SER A 39 -0.95 1.20 -15.60
C SER A 39 0.41 1.16 -14.88
N SER A 40 0.48 1.74 -13.69
CA SER A 40 1.73 1.81 -12.95
C SER A 40 2.23 0.40 -12.70
N THR A 41 3.51 0.17 -12.95
CA THR A 41 4.21 -1.12 -12.77
C THR A 41 4.38 -1.46 -11.30
N THR A 42 4.31 -0.47 -10.42
CA THR A 42 4.48 -0.59 -8.97
C THR A 42 3.13 -0.78 -8.27
N ARG A 43 3.08 -1.68 -7.29
CA ARG A 43 1.96 -1.85 -6.36
C ARG A 43 2.46 -1.78 -4.93
N THR A 44 1.67 -1.15 -4.07
CA THR A 44 1.99 -1.01 -2.64
C THR A 44 0.87 -1.63 -1.80
N SER A 45 1.26 -2.32 -0.74
CA SER A 45 0.36 -2.85 0.29
C SER A 45 0.92 -2.50 1.67
N ASP A 46 0.25 -1.58 2.35
CA ASP A 46 0.55 -1.17 3.73
C ASP A 46 -0.33 -1.90 4.74
N GLY A 47 0.21 -2.18 5.93
CA GLY A 47 -0.53 -2.78 7.04
C GLY A 47 0.35 -3.71 7.85
N GLY A 48 -0.12 -4.21 8.99
CA GLY A 48 0.59 -5.29 9.68
C GLY A 48 2.03 -4.96 10.09
N GLN A 49 2.33 -3.67 10.29
CA GLN A 49 3.66 -3.13 10.56
C GLN A 49 4.70 -3.29 9.44
N VAL A 50 4.30 -3.77 8.26
CA VAL A 50 5.17 -3.97 7.09
C VAL A 50 4.54 -3.30 5.87
N THR A 51 5.29 -2.41 5.24
CA THR A 51 4.96 -1.89 3.90
C THR A 51 5.59 -2.81 2.87
N VAL A 52 4.78 -3.26 1.92
CA VAL A 52 5.21 -4.08 0.78
C VAL A 52 5.10 -3.23 -0.47
N VAL A 53 6.20 -3.09 -1.20
CA VAL A 53 6.24 -2.46 -2.52
C VAL A 53 6.71 -3.50 -3.53
N VAL A 54 5.97 -3.67 -4.62
CA VAL A 54 6.30 -4.63 -5.67
C VAL A 54 6.34 -3.93 -7.02
N ASP A 55 7.48 -4.02 -7.68
CA ASP A 55 7.67 -3.55 -9.05
C ASP A 55 7.57 -4.75 -10.01
N TRP A 56 6.84 -4.59 -11.11
CA TRP A 56 6.77 -5.58 -12.19
C TRP A 56 6.78 -4.91 -13.56
N ALA A 57 7.75 -5.29 -14.39
CA ALA A 57 7.92 -4.73 -15.74
C ALA A 57 6.91 -5.26 -16.78
N GLY A 58 5.96 -6.10 -16.35
CA GLY A 58 4.87 -6.62 -17.19
C GLY A 58 5.20 -7.95 -17.87
N PRO A 59 4.28 -8.48 -18.70
CA PRO A 59 4.36 -9.84 -19.25
C PRO A 59 5.65 -10.16 -20.03
N ALA A 60 6.20 -9.17 -20.74
CA ALA A 60 7.41 -9.35 -21.54
C ALA A 60 8.67 -9.61 -20.69
N ALA A 61 8.66 -9.21 -19.41
CA ALA A 61 9.73 -9.49 -18.46
C ALA A 61 9.57 -10.86 -17.78
N GLY A 62 8.48 -11.58 -18.06
CA GLY A 62 8.16 -12.84 -17.40
C GLY A 62 7.57 -12.65 -15.99
N ALA A 63 7.50 -13.75 -15.26
CA ALA A 63 6.95 -13.79 -13.90
C ALA A 63 8.03 -13.51 -12.85
N VAL A 64 8.67 -12.34 -12.97
CA VAL A 64 9.75 -11.86 -12.10
C VAL A 64 9.34 -10.53 -11.49
N PHE A 65 9.31 -10.46 -10.17
CA PHE A 65 8.84 -9.31 -9.41
C PHE A 65 9.95 -8.82 -8.48
N ASP A 66 10.18 -7.51 -8.44
CA ASP A 66 11.08 -6.92 -7.45
C ASP A 66 10.26 -6.55 -6.22
N VAL A 67 10.48 -7.25 -5.11
CA VAL A 67 9.73 -7.08 -3.86
C VAL A 67 10.60 -6.35 -2.85
N LYS A 68 10.06 -5.28 -2.27
CA LYS A 68 10.65 -4.49 -1.19
C LYS A 68 9.74 -4.53 0.02
N LEU A 69 10.33 -4.82 1.18
CA LEU A 69 9.66 -4.91 2.46
C LEU A 69 10.32 -3.94 3.43
N ASP A 70 9.52 -3.05 4.01
CA ASP A 70 9.97 -2.04 4.96
C ASP A 70 9.18 -2.15 6.27
N THR A 71 9.88 -2.12 7.40
CA THR A 71 9.29 -2.07 8.73
C THR A 71 10.17 -1.29 9.70
N HIS A 72 9.62 -0.90 10.84
CA HIS A 72 10.36 -0.29 11.95
C HIS A 72 10.16 -1.05 13.27
N SER A 73 9.61 -2.26 13.21
CA SER A 73 9.10 -2.96 14.40
C SER A 73 9.48 -4.44 14.49
N VAL A 74 9.72 -5.11 13.37
CA VAL A 74 10.02 -6.55 13.32
C VAL A 74 11.28 -6.84 12.51
N ASP A 75 11.93 -7.96 12.79
CA ASP A 75 13.04 -8.46 11.99
C ASP A 75 12.49 -9.30 10.83
N LEU A 76 12.85 -8.95 9.59
CA LEU A 76 12.37 -9.61 8.37
C LEU A 76 13.30 -10.75 7.91
N ASP A 77 14.44 -11.01 8.56
CA ASP A 77 15.42 -12.00 8.10
C ASP A 77 14.88 -13.44 8.06
N ALA A 78 13.84 -13.75 8.84
CA ALA A 78 13.19 -15.07 8.85
C ALA A 78 12.15 -15.25 7.73
N LEU A 79 11.72 -14.16 7.06
CA LEU A 79 10.70 -14.21 6.02
C LEU A 79 11.30 -14.67 4.69
N VAL A 80 10.73 -15.70 4.07
CA VAL A 80 11.29 -16.33 2.84
C VAL A 80 10.34 -16.35 1.64
N LEU A 81 9.12 -15.84 1.79
CA LEU A 81 8.06 -15.76 0.75
C LEU A 81 7.80 -17.06 -0.04
N SER A 82 8.12 -18.23 0.50
CA SER A 82 8.05 -19.53 -0.20
C SER A 82 6.64 -19.97 -0.59
N ASP A 83 5.61 -19.42 0.07
CA ASP A 83 4.21 -19.75 -0.18
C ASP A 83 3.54 -18.73 -1.11
N ALA A 84 4.31 -17.83 -1.72
CA ALA A 84 3.78 -16.87 -2.68
C ALA A 84 3.25 -17.57 -3.93
N VAL A 85 2.14 -17.06 -4.45
CA VAL A 85 1.46 -17.58 -5.64
C VAL A 85 1.16 -16.43 -6.60
N LEU A 86 1.39 -16.67 -7.89
CA LEU A 86 0.91 -15.80 -8.95
C LEU A 86 -0.34 -16.44 -9.56
N ARG A 87 -1.48 -15.75 -9.55
CA ARG A 87 -2.76 -16.25 -10.09
C ARG A 87 -3.35 -15.29 -11.12
N ASN A 88 -4.15 -15.80 -12.04
CA ASN A 88 -4.82 -14.98 -13.07
C ASN A 88 -6.34 -15.19 -13.08
N ASP A 89 -7.01 -14.44 -13.96
CA ASP A 89 -8.47 -14.46 -14.14
C ASP A 89 -9.03 -15.73 -14.75
N ARG A 90 -8.16 -16.62 -15.23
CA ARG A 90 -8.48 -17.91 -15.82
C ARG A 90 -8.29 -19.07 -14.84
N SER A 91 -8.10 -18.77 -13.56
CA SER A 91 -7.83 -19.74 -12.48
C SER A 91 -6.52 -20.54 -12.66
N GLU A 92 -5.59 -20.03 -13.46
CA GLU A 92 -4.24 -20.57 -13.55
C GLU A 92 -3.39 -20.05 -12.39
N MET A 93 -2.39 -20.82 -11.98
CA MET A 93 -1.47 -20.46 -10.89
C MET A 93 -0.04 -20.87 -11.21
N LEU A 94 0.92 -20.02 -10.84
CA LEU A 94 2.35 -20.34 -10.80
C LEU A 94 2.84 -20.33 -9.34
N THR A 95 3.75 -21.24 -9.02
CA THR A 95 4.39 -21.33 -7.71
C THR A 95 5.73 -20.61 -7.72
N THR A 96 6.09 -19.99 -6.60
CA THR A 96 7.32 -19.23 -6.49
C THR A 96 8.57 -20.11 -6.37
N GLN A 97 9.69 -19.60 -6.86
CA GLN A 97 11.04 -20.02 -6.50
C GLN A 97 11.43 -19.43 -5.14
N PRO A 98 12.49 -19.96 -4.48
CA PRO A 98 13.04 -19.32 -3.30
C PRO A 98 13.34 -17.83 -3.55
N TRP A 99 12.83 -16.96 -2.67
CA TRP A 99 13.00 -15.51 -2.79
C TRP A 99 14.48 -15.13 -2.74
N SER A 100 14.97 -14.50 -3.81
CA SER A 100 16.37 -14.07 -3.93
C SER A 100 16.54 -12.69 -3.30
N ALA A 101 16.63 -12.66 -1.97
CA ALA A 101 16.82 -11.45 -1.18
C ALA A 101 17.89 -11.66 -0.11
N PRO A 102 18.93 -10.82 -0.02
CA PRO A 102 19.85 -10.85 1.10
C PRO A 102 19.13 -10.59 2.42
N LYS A 103 19.80 -10.94 3.52
CA LYS A 103 19.42 -10.47 4.85
C LYS A 103 19.54 -8.95 4.92
N GLY A 104 18.66 -8.33 5.69
CA GLY A 104 18.56 -6.87 5.78
C GLY A 104 17.87 -6.35 7.04
N GLY A 105 17.43 -7.24 7.93
CA GLY A 105 16.78 -6.86 9.19
C GLY A 105 15.44 -6.17 8.94
N HIS A 106 15.38 -4.86 9.14
CA HIS A 106 14.15 -4.07 9.03
C HIS A 106 13.78 -3.64 7.60
N HIS A 107 14.70 -3.82 6.65
CA HIS A 107 14.51 -3.52 5.23
C HIS A 107 15.02 -4.70 4.43
N ARG A 108 14.18 -5.32 3.60
CA ARG A 108 14.61 -6.41 2.72
C ARG A 108 14.05 -6.23 1.33
N GLU A 109 14.91 -6.43 0.34
CA GLU A 109 14.53 -6.34 -1.06
C GLU A 109 15.14 -7.50 -1.85
N GLY A 110 14.44 -7.92 -2.90
CA GLY A 110 14.96 -8.94 -3.79
C GLY A 110 13.94 -9.44 -4.80
N SER A 111 14.43 -10.29 -5.70
CA SER A 111 13.64 -10.80 -6.80
C SER A 111 12.83 -12.04 -6.38
N LEU A 112 11.52 -11.98 -6.61
CA LEU A 112 10.58 -13.09 -6.46
C LEU A 112 10.20 -13.60 -7.85
N THR A 113 10.66 -14.80 -8.18
CA THR A 113 10.45 -15.43 -9.49
C THR A 113 9.47 -16.60 -9.35
N PHE A 114 8.73 -16.90 -10.41
CA PHE A 114 7.77 -18.01 -10.46
C PHE A 114 8.15 -19.04 -11.52
N GLU A 115 7.92 -20.31 -11.19
CA GLU A 115 8.14 -21.45 -12.08
C GLU A 115 6.97 -21.66 -13.03
N GLY A 116 7.25 -22.20 -14.22
CA GLY A 116 6.25 -22.60 -15.21
C GLY A 116 6.31 -21.80 -16.52
N ASP A 117 5.30 -21.99 -17.37
CA ASP A 117 5.21 -21.29 -18.66
C ASP A 117 4.56 -19.92 -18.48
N ALA A 118 5.40 -18.92 -18.15
CA ALA A 118 4.96 -17.54 -17.97
C ALA A 118 4.30 -16.97 -19.24
N ALA A 119 4.75 -17.35 -20.44
CA ALA A 119 4.19 -16.83 -21.68
C ALA A 119 2.73 -17.26 -21.83
N SER A 120 2.45 -18.56 -21.66
CA SER A 120 1.08 -19.09 -21.68
C SER A 120 0.21 -18.56 -20.53
N PHE A 121 0.81 -18.38 -19.34
CA PHE A 121 0.13 -17.84 -18.17
C PHE A 121 -0.37 -16.40 -18.37
N PHE A 122 0.42 -15.56 -19.05
CA PHE A 122 0.02 -14.18 -19.34
C PHE A 122 -0.82 -14.03 -20.62
N ALA A 123 -0.69 -14.96 -21.58
CA ALA A 123 -1.40 -14.87 -22.85
C ALA A 123 -2.92 -14.89 -22.68
N GLY A 124 -3.57 -13.76 -22.97
CA GLY A 124 -5.03 -13.60 -22.87
C GLY A 124 -5.56 -13.46 -21.44
N ALA A 125 -4.70 -13.37 -20.43
CA ALA A 125 -5.11 -13.02 -19.07
C ALA A 125 -5.50 -11.54 -19.01
N ARG A 126 -6.63 -11.22 -18.37
CA ARG A 126 -7.07 -9.82 -18.19
C ARG A 126 -6.39 -9.18 -16.99
N TRP A 127 -6.12 -9.98 -15.98
CA TRP A 127 -5.43 -9.55 -14.77
C TRP A 127 -4.59 -10.67 -14.17
N ILE A 128 -3.61 -10.26 -13.39
CA ILE A 128 -2.84 -11.13 -12.51
C ILE A 128 -2.82 -10.59 -11.08
N GLU A 129 -2.66 -11.50 -10.13
CA GLU A 129 -2.54 -11.21 -8.71
C GLU A 129 -1.34 -11.95 -8.13
N LEU A 130 -0.45 -11.20 -7.50
CA LEU A 130 0.57 -11.72 -6.61
C LEU A 130 -0.02 -11.84 -5.20
N ALA A 131 -0.12 -13.07 -4.72
CA ALA A 131 -0.53 -13.39 -3.36
C ALA A 131 0.71 -13.62 -2.48
N LEU A 132 0.79 -12.89 -1.36
CA LEU A 132 1.88 -12.98 -0.37
C LEU A 132 1.28 -13.35 1.00
N PRO A 133 1.28 -14.65 1.37
CA PRO A 133 0.78 -15.09 2.67
C PRO A 133 1.66 -14.63 3.84
N GLY A 134 1.03 -14.31 4.97
CA GLY A 134 1.71 -14.15 6.27
C GLY A 134 2.65 -12.95 6.42
N VAL A 135 2.64 -11.98 5.49
CA VAL A 135 3.54 -10.82 5.58
C VAL A 135 2.99 -9.78 6.55
N GLY A 136 3.69 -9.59 7.68
CA GLY A 136 3.31 -8.63 8.72
C GLY A 136 2.01 -9.03 9.44
N ASP A 137 1.87 -10.28 9.84
CA ASP A 137 0.67 -10.81 10.53
C ASP A 137 -0.66 -10.68 9.75
N ILE A 138 -0.60 -10.33 8.47
CA ILE A 138 -1.75 -10.36 7.56
C ILE A 138 -1.83 -11.74 6.93
N PRO A 139 -2.99 -12.45 7.00
CA PRO A 139 -3.11 -13.80 6.44
C PRO A 139 -2.68 -13.90 4.98
N GLU A 140 -3.10 -12.96 4.14
CA GLU A 140 -2.69 -12.85 2.75
C GLU A 140 -2.74 -11.40 2.28
N ARG A 141 -1.69 -10.94 1.61
CA ARG A 141 -1.69 -9.69 0.84
C ARG A 141 -1.84 -10.01 -0.64
N THR A 142 -2.64 -9.22 -1.35
CA THR A 142 -2.82 -9.36 -2.79
C THR A 142 -2.44 -8.06 -3.49
N LEU A 143 -1.54 -8.16 -4.48
CA LEU A 143 -1.17 -7.06 -5.36
C LEU A 143 -1.59 -7.42 -6.77
N ARG A 144 -2.34 -6.53 -7.44
CA ARG A 144 -3.02 -6.83 -8.69
C ARG A 144 -2.58 -5.92 -9.83
N TRP A 145 -2.40 -6.50 -11.02
CA TRP A 145 -2.17 -5.76 -12.26
C TRP A 145 -3.23 -6.13 -13.29
N GLU A 146 -3.77 -5.11 -13.95
CA GLU A 146 -4.61 -5.25 -15.14
C GLU A 146 -3.69 -5.26 -16.37
N LEU A 147 -3.82 -6.28 -17.23
CA LEU A 147 -2.95 -6.47 -18.40
C LEU A 147 -3.49 -5.82 -19.68
N GLY A 148 -4.74 -5.34 -19.64
CA GLY A 148 -5.47 -4.92 -20.82
C GLY A 148 -6.01 -6.14 -21.57
N ALA A 149 -7.25 -6.02 -22.06
CA ALA A 149 -7.89 -7.03 -22.89
C ALA A 149 -7.46 -6.90 -24.36
#